data_AF-A0A1V1NRS3-F1
#
_entry.id   AF-A0A1V1NRS3-F1
#
_cell.length_a   1.000
_cell.length_b   1.000
_cell.length_c   1.000
_cell.angle_alpha   90.00
_cell.angle_beta   90.00
_cell.angle_gamma   90.00
#
_symmetry.space_group_name_H-M   'P 1'
#
loop_
_entity.id
_entity.type
_entity.pdbx_description
1 polymer ?
#
loop_
_entity_poly.entity_id
_entity_poly.type
_entity_poly.pdbx_seq_one_letter_code
_entity_poly.pdbx_strand_id
1 'polypeptide(L)'
;MLLATTHLALKEVPQVLTPALLFDKIYLGYNALNHLGIKEPKIALAGLNPHAGEEGLFGREEIEILAPAMYQAKQMGINVKGPFAADTLFNAANLNYYDLFITMYHDQGLIPVKMLNFEEAVNVTLGLPIIRTSVSHGTAFDIAGRGIA
;
A
#
# COMPACT_ATOMS: atom_id res chain seq x y z
N MET A 1 4.40 3.70 -2.00
CA MET A 1 3.10 3.20 -1.49
C MET A 1 2.51 2.23 -2.51
N LEU A 2 1.94 1.11 -2.06
CA LEU A 2 1.22 0.13 -2.89
C LEU A 2 -0.15 -0.14 -2.26
N LEU A 3 -1.21 -0.13 -3.07
CA LEU A 3 -2.58 -0.33 -2.61
C LEU A 3 -3.02 -1.78 -2.88
N ALA A 4 -3.51 -2.49 -1.87
CA ALA A 4 -4.06 -3.83 -2.02
C ALA A 4 -5.36 -3.80 -2.83
N THR A 5 -6.23 -2.83 -2.52
CA THR A 5 -7.43 -2.49 -3.30
C THR A 5 -7.37 -1.04 -3.77
N THR A 6 -8.03 -0.72 -4.89
CA THR A 6 -8.04 0.63 -5.46
C THR A 6 -9.44 1.24 -5.43
N HIS A 7 -10.10 1.42 -6.57
CA HIS A 7 -11.40 2.07 -6.67
C HIS A 7 -12.54 1.10 -6.31
N LEU A 8 -12.82 0.96 -5.01
CA LEU A 8 -13.94 0.19 -4.47
C LEU A 8 -14.72 1.04 -3.47
N ALA A 9 -16.02 0.74 -3.29
CA ALA A 9 -16.73 1.30 -2.15
C ALA A 9 -16.12 0.73 -0.86
N LEU A 10 -16.01 1.54 0.20
CA LEU A 10 -15.34 1.11 1.43
C LEU A 10 -15.94 -0.19 2.02
N LYS A 11 -17.26 -0.36 1.92
CA LYS A 11 -17.98 -1.58 2.36
C LYS A 11 -17.58 -2.87 1.62
N GLU A 12 -16.98 -2.75 0.43
CA GLU A 12 -16.56 -3.87 -0.41
C GLU A 12 -15.13 -4.30 -0.11
N VAL A 13 -14.32 -3.42 0.49
CA VAL A 13 -12.90 -3.66 0.78
C VAL A 13 -12.68 -4.96 1.57
N PRO A 14 -13.36 -5.21 2.71
CA PRO A 14 -13.14 -6.44 3.47
C PRO A 14 -13.57 -7.70 2.70
N GLN A 15 -14.53 -7.58 1.78
CA GLN A 15 -15.12 -8.71 1.05
C GLN A 15 -14.20 -9.24 -0.06
N VAL A 16 -13.36 -8.37 -0.64
CA VAL A 16 -12.45 -8.73 -1.73
C VAL A 16 -11.05 -9.10 -1.26
N LEU A 17 -10.70 -8.72 -0.03
CA LEU A 17 -9.41 -9.04 0.55
C LEU A 17 -9.35 -10.54 0.83
N THR A 18 -8.28 -11.18 0.37
CA THR A 18 -7.99 -12.60 0.61
C THR A 18 -6.51 -12.78 0.89
N PRO A 19 -6.10 -13.85 1.60
CA PRO A 19 -4.68 -14.13 1.82
C PRO A 19 -3.87 -14.18 0.52
N ALA A 20 -4.42 -14.82 -0.51
CA ALA A 20 -3.79 -14.95 -1.82
C ALA A 20 -3.58 -13.59 -2.50
N LEU A 21 -4.64 -12.76 -2.56
CA LEU A 21 -4.54 -11.41 -3.11
C LEU A 21 -3.48 -10.60 -2.39
N LEU A 22 -3.45 -10.65 -1.06
CA LEU A 22 -2.52 -9.84 -0.30
C LEU A 22 -1.07 -10.34 -0.44
N PHE A 23 -0.87 -11.65 -0.45
CA PHE A 23 0.43 -12.25 -0.75
C PHE A 23 0.94 -11.79 -2.13
N ASP A 24 0.10 -11.83 -3.17
CA ASP A 24 0.47 -11.36 -4.50
C ASP A 24 0.89 -9.89 -4.50
N LYS A 25 0.23 -9.03 -3.69
CA LYS A 25 0.60 -7.62 -3.54
C LYS A 25 1.96 -7.45 -2.84
N ILE A 26 2.23 -8.23 -1.79
CA ILE A 26 3.51 -8.24 -1.09
C ILE A 26 4.62 -8.69 -2.05
N TYR A 27 4.40 -9.79 -2.78
CA TYR A 27 5.35 -10.34 -3.74
C TYR A 27 5.64 -9.36 -4.89
N LEU A 28 4.59 -8.73 -5.43
CA LEU A 28 4.71 -7.73 -6.49
C LEU A 28 5.50 -6.50 -6.03
N GLY A 29 5.22 -6.01 -4.82
CA GLY A 29 5.95 -4.90 -4.21
C GLY A 29 7.43 -5.23 -4.01
N TYR A 30 7.72 -6.41 -3.45
CA TYR A 30 9.08 -6.92 -3.27
C TYR A 30 9.86 -6.98 -4.59
N ASN A 31 9.28 -7.58 -5.63
CA ASN A 31 9.92 -7.67 -6.95
C ASN A 31 10.15 -6.29 -7.59
N ALA A 32 9.21 -5.36 -7.43
CA ALA A 32 9.38 -4.00 -7.93
C ALA A 32 10.57 -3.30 -7.27
N LEU A 33 10.74 -3.43 -5.95
CA LEU A 33 11.87 -2.84 -5.23
C LEU A 33 13.21 -3.48 -5.65
N ASN A 34 13.23 -4.80 -5.85
CA ASN A 34 14.40 -5.49 -6.42
C ASN A 34 14.77 -4.97 -7.81
N HIS A 35 13.79 -4.77 -8.70
CA HIS A 35 14.02 -4.18 -10.02
C HIS A 35 14.52 -2.73 -9.95
N LEU A 36 14.16 -1.99 -8.90
CA LEU A 36 14.69 -0.66 -8.61
C LEU A 36 16.07 -0.68 -7.93
N GLY A 37 16.66 -1.87 -7.71
CA GLY A 37 17.99 -2.02 -7.14
C GLY A 37 18.05 -2.11 -5.61
N ILE A 38 16.91 -2.14 -4.93
CA ILE A 38 16.83 -2.31 -3.47
C ILE A 38 16.90 -3.80 -3.15
N LYS A 39 18.08 -4.29 -2.76
CA LYS A 39 18.36 -5.73 -2.61
C LYS A 39 17.77 -6.39 -1.36
N GLU A 40 17.52 -5.60 -0.31
CA GLU A 40 16.91 -6.07 0.94
C GLU A 40 15.71 -5.20 1.32
N PRO A 41 14.62 -5.23 0.53
CA PRO A 41 13.49 -4.33 0.75
C PRO A 41 12.82 -4.56 2.11
N LYS A 42 12.60 -3.47 2.84
CA LYS A 42 11.82 -3.43 4.08
C LYS A 42 10.41 -2.98 3.75
N ILE A 43 9.45 -3.89 3.89
CA ILE A 43 8.05 -3.64 3.57
C ILE A 43 7.24 -3.51 4.86
N ALA A 44 6.49 -2.43 5.01
CA ALA A 44 5.50 -2.27 6.06
C ALA A 44 4.09 -2.54 5.52
N LEU A 45 3.32 -3.34 6.25
CA LEU A 45 1.93 -3.64 5.95
C LEU A 45 1.02 -2.94 6.98
N ALA A 46 0.07 -2.14 6.51
CA ALA A 46 -0.98 -1.58 7.37
C ALA A 46 -2.04 -2.65 7.70
N GLY A 47 -2.62 -2.57 8.90
CA GLY A 47 -3.87 -3.27 9.24
C GLY A 47 -5.04 -2.72 8.44
N LEU A 48 -6.12 -3.51 8.33
CA LEU A 48 -7.39 -3.05 7.78
C LEU A 48 -8.17 -2.25 8.82
N ASN A 49 -8.21 -2.78 10.04
CA ASN A 49 -9.02 -2.27 11.13
C ASN A 49 -8.24 -1.26 12.00
N PRO A 50 -8.93 -0.39 12.75
CA PRO A 50 -8.31 0.42 13.79
C PRO A 50 -7.44 -0.44 14.70
N HIS A 51 -6.28 0.08 15.10
CA HIS A 51 -5.32 -0.65 15.94
C HIS A 51 -4.90 -2.03 15.38
N ALA A 52 -4.99 -2.23 14.06
CA ALA A 52 -4.77 -3.52 13.42
C ALA A 52 -5.63 -4.64 14.06
N GLY A 53 -6.91 -4.34 14.29
CA GLY A 53 -7.90 -5.30 14.78
C GLY A 53 -7.91 -5.50 16.29
N GLU A 54 -6.94 -4.95 17.04
CA GLU A 54 -6.82 -5.06 18.50
C GLU A 54 -7.04 -6.51 18.99
N GLU A 55 -6.17 -7.41 18.52
CA GLU A 55 -6.24 -8.85 18.80
C GLU A 55 -7.58 -9.53 18.43
N GLY A 56 -8.33 -8.96 17.50
CA GLY A 56 -9.62 -9.49 17.04
C GLY A 56 -10.83 -8.74 17.60
N LEU A 57 -10.65 -7.75 18.48
CA LEU A 57 -11.74 -6.96 19.07
C LEU A 57 -12.41 -6.03 18.05
N PHE A 58 -11.65 -5.51 17.07
CA PHE A 58 -12.15 -4.55 16.07
C PHE A 58 -12.28 -5.13 14.66
N GLY A 59 -12.29 -6.45 14.55
CA GLY A 59 -12.30 -7.18 13.28
C GLY A 59 -11.26 -8.29 13.28
N ARG A 60 -11.43 -9.28 12.40
CA ARG A 60 -10.60 -10.50 12.38
C ARG A 60 -9.77 -10.63 11.12
N GLU A 61 -9.87 -9.68 10.20
CA GLU A 61 -9.17 -9.66 8.92
C GLU A 61 -7.64 -9.69 9.11
N GLU A 62 -7.11 -9.07 10.16
CA GLU A 62 -5.69 -9.17 10.49
C GLU A 62 -5.25 -10.62 10.75
N ILE A 63 -6.06 -11.37 11.49
CA ILE A 63 -5.77 -12.76 11.89
C ILE A 63 -6.04 -13.72 10.73
N GLU A 64 -7.13 -13.53 10.01
CA GLU A 64 -7.66 -14.48 9.02
C GLU A 64 -7.13 -14.23 7.60
N ILE A 65 -6.69 -13.00 7.31
CA ILE A 65 -6.28 -12.58 5.97
C ILE A 65 -4.83 -12.09 5.95
N LEU A 66 -4.49 -11.09 6.78
CA LEU A 66 -3.17 -10.44 6.69
C LEU A 66 -2.05 -11.33 7.24
N ALA A 67 -2.24 -11.92 8.42
CA ALA A 67 -1.23 -12.78 9.04
C ALA A 67 -0.86 -14.00 8.18
N PRO A 68 -1.81 -14.74 7.55
CA PRO A 68 -1.48 -15.82 6.63
C PRO A 68 -0.69 -15.35 5.40
N ALA A 69 -1.06 -14.22 4.80
CA ALA A 69 -0.34 -13.67 3.65
C ALA A 69 1.10 -13.26 4.00
N MET A 70 1.29 -12.62 5.17
CA MET A 70 2.61 -12.26 5.69
C MET A 70 3.44 -13.49 6.04
N TYR A 71 2.83 -14.53 6.60
CA TYR A 71 3.50 -15.79 6.88
C TYR A 71 4.04 -16.42 5.59
N GLN A 72 3.22 -16.49 4.54
CA GLN A 72 3.64 -16.99 3.23
C GLN A 72 4.79 -16.17 2.63
N ALA A 73 4.71 -14.84 2.68
CA ALA A 73 5.78 -13.96 2.23
C ALA A 73 7.10 -14.19 3.02
N LYS A 74 7.00 -14.38 4.33
CA LYS A 74 8.15 -14.69 5.19
C LYS A 74 8.80 -16.03 4.84
N GLN A 75 8.01 -17.05 4.48
CA GLN A 75 8.56 -18.34 3.99
C GLN A 75 9.38 -18.18 2.70
N MET A 76 9.13 -17.13 1.92
CA MET A 76 9.91 -16.79 0.72
C MET A 76 11.09 -15.86 1.00
N GLY A 77 11.37 -15.55 2.27
CA GLY A 77 12.45 -14.64 2.65
C GLY A 77 12.12 -13.15 2.44
N ILE A 78 10.85 -12.79 2.23
CA ILE A 78 10.44 -11.39 2.06
C ILE A 78 10.33 -10.73 3.45
N ASN A 79 11.05 -9.62 3.64
CA ASN A 79 11.04 -8.84 4.88
C ASN A 79 9.83 -7.91 4.95
N VAL A 80 8.66 -8.49 5.22
CA VAL A 80 7.42 -7.76 5.50
C VAL A 80 7.16 -7.72 7.01
N LYS A 81 6.84 -6.53 7.55
CA LYS A 81 6.50 -6.30 8.96
C LYS A 81 5.12 -5.68 9.10
N GLY A 82 4.43 -5.99 10.21
CA GLY A 82 3.04 -5.61 10.48
C GLY A 82 2.19 -6.81 10.94
N PRO A 83 0.84 -6.72 10.82
CA PRO A 83 0.11 -5.51 10.41
C PRO A 83 0.28 -4.39 11.45
N PHE A 84 0.50 -3.17 10.98
CA PHE A 84 0.62 -1.99 11.84
C PHE A 84 -0.67 -1.20 11.87
N ALA A 85 -0.98 -0.59 13.01
CA ALA A 85 -2.05 0.40 13.09
C ALA A 85 -1.74 1.57 12.13
N ALA A 86 -2.66 1.84 11.19
CA ALA A 86 -2.39 2.75 10.08
C ALA A 86 -2.17 4.21 10.51
N ASP A 87 -2.81 4.62 11.60
CA ASP A 87 -2.69 5.95 12.21
C ASP A 87 -1.29 6.25 12.76
N THR A 88 -0.58 5.23 13.25
CA THR A 88 0.80 5.36 13.76
C THR A 88 1.86 5.02 12.72
N LEU A 89 1.48 4.41 11.60
CA LEU A 89 2.39 3.88 10.59
C LEU A 89 3.14 4.99 9.84
N PHE A 90 2.48 6.09 9.48
CA PHE A 90 3.03 7.12 8.56
C PHE A 90 3.79 8.25 9.26
N ASN A 91 4.54 7.94 10.32
CA ASN A 91 5.41 8.90 10.99
C ASN A 91 6.80 9.01 10.30
N ALA A 92 7.53 10.09 10.59
CA ALA A 92 8.83 10.37 9.97
C ALA A 92 9.88 9.26 10.17
N ALA A 93 9.90 8.58 11.32
CA ALA A 93 10.86 7.50 11.56
C ALA A 93 10.59 6.31 10.65
N ASN A 94 9.31 5.93 10.50
CA ASN A 94 8.90 4.84 9.62
C ASN A 94 9.13 5.17 8.15
N LEU A 95 8.82 6.40 7.71
CA LEU A 95 9.03 6.86 6.33
C LEU A 95 10.51 6.81 5.92
N ASN A 96 11.44 6.99 6.86
CA ASN A 96 12.88 6.86 6.63
C ASN A 96 13.41 5.42 6.77
N TYR A 97 12.60 4.49 7.29
CA TYR A 97 13.02 3.13 7.59
C TYR A 97 12.52 2.08 6.59
N TYR A 98 11.28 2.23 6.11
CA TYR A 98 10.64 1.28 5.17
C TYR A 98 10.72 1.77 3.73
N ASP A 99 11.05 0.87 2.81
CA ASP A 99 11.14 1.16 1.38
C ASP A 99 9.76 1.14 0.69
N LEU A 100 8.82 0.38 1.25
CA LEU A 100 7.47 0.25 0.74
C LEU A 100 6.45 0.10 1.87
N PHE A 101 5.36 0.83 1.70
CA PHE A 101 4.16 0.71 2.52
C PHE A 101 3.06 0.08 1.67
N ILE A 102 2.42 -0.97 2.17
CA ILE A 102 1.26 -1.61 1.57
C ILE A 102 0.04 -1.31 2.43
N THR A 103 -0.98 -0.70 1.82
CA THR A 103 -2.25 -0.34 2.49
C THR A 103 -3.42 -1.12 1.93
N MET A 104 -4.45 -1.31 2.73
CA MET A 104 -5.59 -2.17 2.41
C MET A 104 -6.54 -1.51 1.41
N TYR A 105 -6.71 -0.19 1.48
CA TYR A 105 -7.60 0.57 0.62
C TYR A 105 -7.02 1.91 0.18
N HIS A 106 -7.68 2.53 -0.80
CA HIS A 106 -7.24 3.73 -1.49
C HIS A 106 -6.92 4.89 -0.54
N ASP A 107 -7.89 5.33 0.26
CA ASP A 107 -7.73 6.51 1.11
C ASP A 107 -6.74 6.26 2.26
N GLN A 108 -6.57 5.01 2.72
CA GLN A 108 -5.58 4.67 3.74
C GLN A 108 -4.15 5.02 3.32
N GLY A 109 -3.83 4.85 2.04
CA GLY A 109 -2.50 5.12 1.50
C GLY A 109 -2.36 6.46 0.83
N LEU A 110 -3.41 6.96 0.16
CA LEU A 110 -3.30 8.21 -0.59
C LEU A 110 -3.45 9.46 0.25
N ILE A 111 -4.20 9.42 1.37
CA ILE A 111 -4.24 10.54 2.32
C ILE A 111 -2.82 10.90 2.81
N PRO A 112 -2.02 9.98 3.39
CA PRO A 112 -0.68 10.33 3.87
C PRO A 112 0.25 10.77 2.73
N VAL A 113 0.20 10.13 1.55
CA VAL A 113 1.01 10.56 0.39
C VAL A 113 0.70 12.00 0.00
N LYS A 114 -0.58 12.34 -0.11
CA LYS A 114 -1.04 13.67 -0.52
C LYS A 114 -0.78 14.75 0.54
N MET A 115 -0.83 14.38 1.82
CA MET A 115 -0.49 15.28 2.92
C MET A 115 1.00 15.62 2.96
N LEU A 116 1.87 14.68 2.56
CA LEU A 116 3.32 14.87 2.58
C LEU A 116 3.85 15.54 1.32
N ASN A 117 3.40 15.12 0.13
CA ASN A 117 3.95 15.60 -1.13
C ASN A 117 2.95 15.38 -2.29
N PHE A 118 1.94 16.25 -2.39
CA PHE A 118 0.90 16.13 -3.42
C PHE A 118 1.46 16.29 -4.85
N GLU A 119 2.33 17.27 -5.07
CA GLU A 119 2.78 17.69 -6.41
C GLU A 119 3.83 16.74 -7.02
N GLU A 120 4.64 16.11 -6.19
CA GLU A 120 5.75 15.24 -6.65
C GLU A 120 5.36 13.75 -6.75
N ALA A 121 4.14 13.40 -6.37
CA ALA A 121 3.69 12.01 -6.36
C ALA A 121 3.48 11.47 -7.78
N VAL A 122 4.09 10.33 -8.10
CA VAL A 122 3.93 9.59 -9.37
C VAL A 122 3.17 8.29 -9.12
N ASN A 123 2.18 8.00 -9.97
CA ASN A 123 1.52 6.70 -9.99
C ASN A 123 2.32 5.73 -10.86
N VAL A 124 2.66 4.56 -10.31
CA VAL A 124 3.37 3.49 -11.02
C VAL A 124 2.48 2.26 -11.06
N THR A 125 2.30 1.66 -12.25
CA THR A 125 1.57 0.40 -12.41
C THR A 125 2.54 -0.76 -12.41
N LEU A 126 2.47 -1.58 -11.36
CA LEU A 126 3.30 -2.76 -11.20
C LEU A 126 2.64 -4.00 -11.81
N GLY A 127 3.44 -4.94 -12.29
CA GLY A 127 2.99 -6.25 -12.79
C GLY A 127 2.77 -6.32 -14.29
N LEU A 128 2.97 -5.22 -15.01
CA LEU A 128 2.97 -5.21 -16.47
C LEU A 128 4.32 -5.70 -17.02
N PRO A 129 4.36 -6.22 -18.26
CA PRO A 129 5.62 -6.56 -18.94
C PRO A 129 6.41 -5.32 -19.39
N ILE A 130 5.91 -4.12 -19.08
CA ILE A 130 6.48 -2.82 -19.43
C ILE A 130 6.44 -1.89 -18.21
N ILE A 131 7.32 -0.89 -18.19
CA ILE A 131 7.26 0.20 -17.21
C ILE A 131 6.13 1.15 -17.62
N ARG A 132 5.16 1.37 -16.72
CA ARG A 132 4.09 2.35 -16.91
C ARG A 132 3.98 3.26 -15.70
N THR A 133 4.11 4.55 -15.94
CA THR A 133 3.88 5.62 -14.96
C THR A 133 2.73 6.53 -15.41
N SER A 134 2.19 7.31 -14.48
CA SER A 134 1.13 8.29 -14.71
C SER A 134 1.20 9.39 -13.65
N VAL A 135 0.68 10.57 -13.98
CA VAL A 135 0.44 11.64 -13.01
C VAL A 135 -0.56 11.22 -11.94
N SER A 136 -0.48 11.85 -10.76
CA SER A 136 -1.35 11.60 -9.60
C SER A 136 -2.54 12.57 -9.48
N HIS A 137 -2.62 13.57 -10.37
CA HIS A 137 -3.71 14.53 -10.45
C HIS A 137 -4.73 14.16 -11.55
N GLY A 138 -5.90 14.81 -11.49
CA GLY A 138 -6.98 14.67 -12.46
C GLY A 138 -6.82 15.57 -13.69
N THR A 139 -7.92 15.79 -14.41
CA THR A 139 -7.93 16.55 -15.65
C THR A 139 -7.84 18.07 -15.48
N ALA A 140 -8.17 18.60 -14.28
CA ALA A 140 -8.14 20.03 -13.97
C ALA A 140 -8.83 20.90 -15.04
N PHE A 141 -10.06 20.53 -15.42
CA PHE A 141 -10.78 21.15 -16.54
C PHE A 141 -11.02 22.65 -16.36
N ASP A 142 -11.11 23.11 -15.12
CA ASP A 142 -11.29 24.52 -14.75
C ASP A 142 -10.09 25.40 -15.14
N ILE A 143 -8.90 24.82 -15.28
CA ILE A 143 -7.65 25.51 -15.65
C ILE A 143 -7.09 25.11 -17.02
N ALA A 144 -7.80 24.24 -17.75
CA ALA A 144 -7.37 23.79 -19.08
C ALA A 144 -7.19 24.98 -20.04
N GLY A 145 -6.02 25.05 -20.69
CA GLY A 145 -5.67 26.14 -21.62
C GLY A 145 -5.23 27.46 -20.96
N ARG A 146 -5.12 27.51 -19.63
CA ARG A 146 -4.70 28.73 -18.90
C ARG A 146 -3.20 28.82 -18.58
N GLY A 147 -2.45 27.72 -18.74
CA GLY A 147 -1.00 27.68 -18.48
C GLY A 147 -0.61 27.78 -17.00
N ILE A 148 -1.52 27.38 -16.09
CA ILE A 148 -1.36 27.47 -14.62
C ILE A 148 -1.58 26.11 -13.92
N ALA A 149 -1.38 25.02 -14.66
CA ALA A 149 -1.50 23.65 -14.16
C ALA A 149 -0.25 23.22 -13.40
#